data_AF-A0A969VS71-F1
#
_entry.id   AF-A0A969VS71-F1
#
_cell.length_a   1.000
_cell.length_b   1.000
_cell.length_c   1.000
_cell.angle_alpha   90.00
_cell.angle_beta   90.00
_cell.angle_gamma   90.00
#
_symmetry.space_group_name_H-M   'P 1'
#
loop_
_entity.id
_entity.type
_entity.pdbx_description
1 polymer ?
#
loop_
_entity_poly.entity_id
_entity_poly.type
_entity_poly.pdbx_seq_one_letter_code
_entity_poly.pdbx_strand_id
1 'polypeptide(L)' 'MNEIFTAIGLLLFIEGLLYTIFPGSMKKMLNSMKDLSEQKLRFGGLIFAIIGFIIIAYIKKFQ' A
#
# COMPACT_ATOMS: atom_id res chain seq x y z
N MET A 1 -17.15 -3.14 -12.37
CA MET A 1 -16.65 -4.53 -12.19
C MET A 1 -15.21 -4.65 -12.63
N ASN A 2 -14.86 -4.27 -13.87
CA ASN A 2 -13.48 -4.38 -14.40
C ASN A 2 -12.44 -3.58 -13.58
N GLU A 3 -12.80 -2.40 -13.09
CA GLU A 3 -11.90 -1.53 -12.33
C GLU A 3 -11.41 -2.15 -11.02
N ILE A 4 -12.25 -2.92 -10.31
CA ILE A 4 -11.88 -3.58 -9.05
C ILE A 4 -10.84 -4.68 -9.33
N PHE A 5 -11.08 -5.50 -10.36
CA PHE A 5 -10.13 -6.53 -10.76
C PHE A 5 -8.81 -5.93 -11.25
N THR A 6 -8.87 -4.83 -11.99
CA THR A 6 -7.66 -4.10 -12.42
C THR A 6 -6.88 -3.53 -11.23
N ALA A 7 -7.56 -2.94 -10.24
CA ALA A 7 -6.91 -2.41 -9.04
C ALA A 7 -6.24 -3.52 -8.20
N ILE A 8 -6.93 -4.66 -8.03
CA ILE A 8 -6.36 -5.83 -7.34
C ILE A 8 -5.17 -6.40 -8.12
N GLY A 9 -5.28 -6.49 -9.46
CA GLY A 9 -4.19 -6.93 -10.31
C GLY A 9 -2.95 -6.04 -10.21
N LEU A 10 -3.14 -4.71 -10.23
CA LEU A 10 -2.07 -3.74 -10.05
C LEU A 10 -1.43 -3.83 -8.67
N LEU A 11 -2.23 -4.00 -7.61
CA LEU A 11 -1.73 -4.17 -6.25
C LEU A 11 -0.79 -5.39 -6.15
N LEU A 12 -1.25 -6.55 -6.65
CA LEU A 12 -0.47 -7.79 -6.63
C LEU A 12 0.77 -7.72 -7.52
N PHE A 13 0.68 -7.04 -8.67
CA PHE A 13 1.80 -6.84 -9.57
C PHE A 13 2.92 -6.01 -8.94
N ILE A 14 2.55 -4.88 -8.31
CA ILE A 14 3.52 -3.99 -7.64
C ILE A 14 4.13 -4.71 -6.43
N GLU A 15 3.31 -5.37 -5.60
CA GLU A 15 3.82 -6.17 -4.48
C GLU A 15 4.79 -7.26 -4.95
N GLY A 16 4.41 -8.04 -5.96
CA GLY A 16 5.26 -9.10 -6.53
C GLY A 16 6.60 -8.57 -7.04
N LEU A 17 6.59 -7.45 -7.77
CA LEU A 17 7.81 -6.81 -8.26
C LEU A 17 8.74 -6.36 -7.12
N LEU A 18 8.18 -5.78 -6.05
CA LEU A 18 8.96 -5.35 -4.89
C LEU A 18 9.63 -6.54 -4.19
N TYR A 19 8.95 -7.68 -4.07
CA TYR A 19 9.55 -8.90 -3.51
C TYR A 19 10.66 -9.47 -4.40
N THR A 20 10.54 -9.39 -5.73
CA THR A 20 11.57 -9.90 -6.65
C THR A 20 12.79 -8.98 -6.72
N ILE A 21 12.61 -7.67 -6.81
CA ILE A 21 13.72 -6.72 -7.00
C ILE A 21 14.41 -6.39 -5.67
N PHE A 22 13.65 -6.25 -4.57
CA PHE A 22 14.19 -5.83 -3.27
C PHE A 22 13.76 -6.72 -2.10
N PRO A 23 14.08 -8.03 -2.12
CA PRO A 23 13.66 -8.97 -1.08
C PRO A 23 14.23 -8.62 0.31
N GLY A 24 15.45 -8.08 0.37
CA GLY A 24 16.11 -7.70 1.62
C GLY A 24 15.45 -6.50 2.31
N SER A 25 15.03 -5.50 1.53
CA SER A 25 14.32 -4.32 2.06
C SER A 25 12.96 -4.70 2.63
N MET A 26 12.21 -5.56 1.94
CA MET A 26 10.91 -6.04 2.42
C MET A 26 11.04 -6.84 3.73
N LYS A 27 12.03 -7.74 3.83
CA LYS A 27 12.32 -8.46 5.08
C LYS A 27 12.68 -7.53 6.23
N LYS A 28 13.50 -6.50 5.99
CA LYS A 28 13.83 -5.49 6.99
C LYS A 28 12.60 -4.72 7.45
N MET A 29 11.76 -4.28 6.52
CA MET A 29 10.51 -3.58 6.83
C MET A 29 9.57 -4.41 7.71
N LEU A 30 9.40 -5.69 7.39
CA LEU A 30 8.62 -6.66 8.18
C LEU A 30 9.15 -6.83 9.60
N ASN A 31 10.48 -6.91 9.76
CA ASN A 31 11.08 -7.01 11.09
C ASN A 31 10.91 -5.72 11.89
N SER A 32 11.11 -4.54 11.26
CA SER A 32 10.87 -3.26 11.92
C SER A 32 9.40 -3.05 12.31
N MET A 33 8.45 -3.63 11.57
CA MET A 33 7.02 -3.58 11.95
C MET A 33 6.72 -4.35 13.23
N LYS A 34 7.47 -5.40 13.57
CA LYS A 34 7.28 -6.16 14.82
C LYS A 34 7.63 -5.33 16.05
N ASP A 35 8.56 -4.40 15.91
CA ASP A 35 9.02 -3.54 17.00
C ASP A 35 8.17 -2.26 17.15
N LEU A 36 7.26 -1.99 16.19
CA LEU A 36 6.34 -0.86 16.27
C LEU A 36 5.10 -1.21 17.10
N SER A 37 4.69 -0.29 17.98
CA SER A 37 3.44 -0.44 18.70
C SER A 37 2.23 -0.42 17.75
N GLU A 38 1.18 -1.17 18.08
CA GLU A 38 -0.05 -1.21 17.27
C GLU A 38 -0.62 0.18 16.98
N GLN A 39 -0.49 1.12 17.93
CA GLN A 39 -0.99 2.48 17.78
C GLN A 39 -0.26 3.24 16.66
N LYS A 40 1.07 3.08 16.53
CA LYS A 40 1.85 3.69 15.45
C LYS A 40 1.51 3.05 14.11
N LEU A 41 1.31 1.73 14.09
CA LEU A 41 0.92 1.02 12.87
C LEU A 41 -0.46 1.46 12.38
N ARG A 42 -1.44 1.60 13.30
CA ARG A 42 -2.78 2.13 13.00
C ARG A 42 -2.73 3.57 12.49
N PHE A 43 -1.93 4.44 13.11
CA PHE A 43 -1.79 5.82 12.64
C PHE A 43 -1.15 5.90 11.25
N GLY A 44 -0.08 5.12 11.01
CA GLY A 44 0.54 5.02 9.69
C GLY A 44 -0.46 4.54 8.64
N GLY A 45 -1.19 3.46 8.92
CA GLY A 45 -2.23 2.93 8.04
C GLY A 45 -3.34 3.93 7.76
N LEU A 46 -3.79 4.69 8.76
CA LEU A 46 -4.81 5.73 8.59
C LEU A 46 -4.32 6.84 7.65
N ILE A 47 -3.08 7.30 7.81
CA ILE A 47 -2.49 8.33 6.95
C ILE A 47 -2.41 7.83 5.50
N PHE A 48 -1.94 6.60 5.27
CA PHE A 48 -1.89 6.01 3.94
C PHE A 48 -3.29 5.85 3.31
N ALA A 49 -4.29 5.44 4.10
CA ALA A 49 -5.66 5.32 3.63
C ALA A 49 -6.27 6.67 3.22
N ILE A 50 -6.03 7.73 4.01
CA ILE A 50 -6.50 9.08 3.70
C ILE A 50 -5.84 9.59 2.43
N ILE A 51 -4.52 9.44 2.29
CA ILE A 51 -3.78 9.87 1.09
C ILE A 51 -4.30 9.11 -0.14
N GLY A 52 -4.46 7.79 -0.06
CA GLY A 52 -4.99 6.97 -1.15
C GLY A 52 -6.41 7.41 -1.54
N PHE A 53 -7.26 7.68 -0.55
CA PHE A 53 -8.62 8.19 -0.79
C PHE A 53 -8.61 9.55 -1.49
N ILE A 54 -7.76 10.48 -1.06
CA ILE A 54 -7.61 11.80 -1.69
C ILE A 54 -7.16 11.64 -3.14
N ILE A 55 -6.15 10.82 -3.43
CA ILE A 55 -5.66 10.57 -4.79
C ILE A 55 -6.79 10.04 -5.68
N ILE A 56 -7.52 9.02 -5.22
CA ILE A 56 -8.66 8.45 -5.96
C ILE A 56 -9.75 9.51 -6.20
N ALA A 57 -10.08 10.32 -5.17
CA ALA A 57 -11.07 11.37 -5.28
C ALA A 57 -10.67 12.46 -6.27
N TYR A 58 -9.40 12.86 -6.31
CA TYR A 58 -8.88 13.82 -7.29
C TYR A 58 -8.90 13.26 -8.71
N ILE A 59 -8.43 12.03 -8.90
CA ILE A 59 -8.43 11.37 -10.22
C ILE A 59 -9.86 11.24 -10.74
N LYS A 60 -10.79 10.78 -9.90
CA LYS A 60 -12.20 10.62 -10.28
C LYS A 60 -12.92 11.95 -10.53
N LYS A 61 -12.52 13.04 -9.87
CA LYS A 61 -13.11 14.38 -10.09
C LYS A 61 -12.64 15.01 -11.41
N PHE A 62 -11.46 14.65 -11.89
CA PHE A 62 -10.87 15.18 -13.13
C PHE A 62 -11.15 14.32 -14.37
N GLN A 63 -11.86 13.21 -14.20
CA GLN A 63 -12.31 12.31 -15.26
C GLN A 63 -13.82 12.45 -15.47
#